data_AF-A0A3N5HIZ2-F1
#
_entry.id   AF-A0A3N5HIZ2-F1
#
_cell.length_a   1.000
_cell.length_b   1.000
_cell.length_c   1.000
_cell.angle_alpha   90.00
_cell.angle_beta   90.00
_cell.angle_gamma   90.00
#
_symmetry.space_group_name_H-M   'P 1'
#
loop_
_entity.id
_entity.type
_entity.pdbx_description
1 polymer ?
#
loop_
_entity_poly.entity_id
_entity_poly.type
_entity_poly.pdbx_seq_one_letter_code
_entity_poly.pdbx_strand_id
1 'polypeptide(L)'
;MSHEDAATAVVAALGVPGGVYEVCDDEPVTRKEFGEVCARATGAPSPRPIPRWLTWLGGATLELASRSLRLSNARLRAASGWAPRWRSVREGLPEAVRQLGLAPAHAASGAQIRAHG
;
A
#
# COMPACT_ATOMS: atom_id res chain seq x y z
N MET A 1 0.76 3.91 -3.67
CA MET A 1 1.68 4.49 -4.68
C MET A 1 2.80 3.53 -5.08
N SER A 2 3.09 3.40 -6.38
CA SER A 2 4.18 2.56 -6.92
C SER A 2 5.53 3.30 -6.99
N HIS A 3 6.64 2.55 -7.20
CA HIS A 3 7.97 3.15 -7.42
C HIS A 3 8.02 3.98 -8.72
N GLU A 4 7.29 3.57 -9.75
CA GLU A 4 7.17 4.30 -11.02
C GLU A 4 6.44 5.64 -10.82
N ASP A 5 5.37 5.66 -10.01
CA ASP A 5 4.67 6.89 -9.64
C ASP A 5 5.60 7.87 -8.90
N ALA A 6 6.41 7.37 -7.96
CA ALA A 6 7.37 8.20 -7.25
C ALA A 6 8.42 8.81 -8.21
N ALA A 7 8.94 8.02 -9.15
CA ALA A 7 9.89 8.50 -10.14
C ALA A 7 9.29 9.58 -11.05
N THR A 8 8.08 9.35 -11.58
CA THR A 8 7.40 10.34 -12.42
C THR A 8 7.04 11.62 -11.65
N ALA A 9 6.74 11.53 -10.35
CA ALA A 9 6.51 12.69 -9.49
C ALA A 9 7.78 13.53 -9.32
N VAL A 10 8.94 12.89 -9.14
CA VAL A 10 10.24 13.58 -9.07
C VAL A 10 10.53 14.29 -10.39
N VAL A 11 10.31 13.63 -11.53
CA VAL A 11 10.46 14.26 -12.85
C VAL A 11 9.53 15.45 -13.01
N ALA A 12 8.26 15.33 -12.62
CA ALA A 12 7.30 16.42 -12.66
C ALA A 12 7.70 17.59 -11.75
N ALA A 13 8.28 17.31 -10.59
CA ALA A 13 8.73 18.32 -9.63
C ALA A 13 9.89 19.19 -10.14
N LEU A 14 10.65 18.73 -11.15
CA LEU A 14 11.70 19.54 -11.78
C LEU A 14 11.14 20.75 -12.56
N GLY A 15 9.86 20.69 -12.96
CA GLY A 15 9.20 21.73 -13.75
C GLY A 15 8.39 22.74 -12.94
N VAL A 16 8.37 22.66 -11.60
CA VAL A 16 7.51 23.50 -10.75
C VAL A 16 8.34 24.37 -9.79
N PRO A 17 7.75 25.45 -9.23
CA PRO A 17 8.45 26.27 -8.24
C PRO A 17 8.91 25.47 -7.02
N GLY A 18 10.05 25.87 -6.45
CA GLY A 18 10.59 25.26 -5.24
C GLY A 18 9.59 25.25 -4.08
N GLY A 19 9.55 24.15 -3.34
CA GLY A 19 8.64 23.97 -2.22
C GLY A 19 8.53 22.51 -1.79
N VAL A 20 7.70 22.27 -0.77
CA VAL A 20 7.38 20.92 -0.31
C VAL A 20 6.11 20.44 -1.01
N TYR A 21 6.20 19.26 -1.63
CA TYR A 21 5.10 18.60 -2.32
C TYR A 21 4.96 17.18 -1.77
N GLU A 22 3.74 16.81 -1.40
CA GLU A 22 3.43 15.44 -1.01
C GLU A 22 3.15 14.61 -2.25
N VAL A 23 3.63 13.37 -2.23
CA VAL A 23 3.43 12.42 -3.32
C VAL A 23 2.69 11.21 -2.75
N CYS A 24 1.43 11.07 -3.15
CA CYS A 24 0.55 9.98 -2.74
C CYS A 24 -0.46 9.68 -3.85
N ASP A 25 -1.17 8.57 -3.70
CA ASP A 25 -2.35 8.30 -4.52
C ASP A 25 -3.54 9.22 -4.17
N ASP A 26 -4.62 9.17 -4.95
CA ASP A 26 -5.73 10.12 -4.86
C ASP A 26 -6.77 9.73 -3.79
N GLU A 27 -6.82 8.45 -3.42
CA GLU A 27 -7.84 7.92 -2.54
C GLU A 27 -7.32 7.63 -1.13
N PRO A 28 -7.78 8.36 -0.10
CA PRO A 28 -7.44 8.02 1.27
C PRO A 28 -8.01 6.65 1.64
N VAL A 29 -7.24 5.91 2.44
CA VAL A 29 -7.65 4.62 3.00
C VAL A 29 -7.31 4.54 4.48
N THR A 30 -8.20 3.91 5.24
CA THR A 30 -7.93 3.53 6.63
C THR A 30 -6.99 2.33 6.67
N ARG A 31 -6.30 2.14 7.80
CA ARG A 31 -5.44 0.96 8.01
C ARG A 31 -6.20 -0.36 7.89
N LYS A 32 -7.47 -0.38 8.30
CA LYS A 32 -8.36 -1.54 8.16
C LYS A 32 -8.59 -1.85 6.68
N GLU A 33 -9.01 -0.87 5.89
CA GLU A 33 -9.25 -1.04 4.46
C GLU A 33 -7.98 -1.45 3.72
N PHE A 34 -6.84 -0.82 4.02
CA PHE A 34 -5.55 -1.21 3.45
C PHE A 34 -5.25 -2.70 3.70
N GLY A 35 -5.37 -3.14 4.96
CA GLY A 35 -5.14 -4.53 5.32
C GLY A 35 -6.13 -5.50 4.65
N GLU A 36 -7.38 -5.11 4.47
CA GLU A 36 -8.37 -5.90 3.72
C GLU A 36 -8.03 -6.00 2.22
N VAL A 37 -7.54 -4.92 1.60
CA VAL A 37 -7.06 -4.95 0.20
C VAL A 37 -5.85 -5.88 0.08
N CYS A 38 -4.90 -5.83 1.02
CA CYS A 38 -3.75 -6.75 1.07
C CYS A 38 -4.19 -8.21 1.17
N ALA A 39 -5.12 -8.52 2.09
CA ALA A 39 -5.61 -9.88 2.28
C ALA A 39 -6.30 -10.41 1.03
N ARG A 40 -7.16 -9.60 0.40
CA ARG A 40 -7.82 -9.97 -0.87
C ARG A 40 -6.82 -10.18 -2.01
N ALA A 41 -5.84 -9.28 -2.16
CA ALA A 41 -4.86 -9.36 -3.24
C ALA A 41 -3.95 -10.61 -3.13
N THR A 42 -3.57 -10.99 -1.91
CA THR A 42 -2.64 -12.11 -1.64
C THR A 42 -3.33 -13.43 -1.29
N GLY A 43 -4.65 -13.44 -1.14
CA GLY A 43 -5.40 -14.61 -0.66
C GLY A 43 -5.12 -14.98 0.81
N ALA A 44 -4.51 -14.06 1.58
CA ALA A 44 -4.23 -14.23 3.00
C ALA A 44 -5.48 -14.02 3.87
N PRO A 45 -5.49 -14.51 5.12
CA PRO A 45 -6.57 -14.23 6.06
C PRO A 45 -6.76 -12.73 6.32
N SER A 46 -8.01 -12.32 6.57
CA SER A 46 -8.34 -10.93 6.90
C SER A 46 -7.62 -10.48 8.18
N PRO A 47 -7.03 -9.27 8.23
CA PRO A 47 -6.28 -8.80 9.39
C PRO A 47 -7.18 -8.63 10.60
N ARG A 48 -6.75 -9.18 11.74
CA ARG A 48 -7.41 -8.96 13.03
C ARG A 48 -6.93 -7.62 13.63
N PRO A 49 -7.83 -6.82 14.25
CA PRO A 49 -7.43 -5.57 14.88
C PRO A 49 -6.43 -5.84 16.00
N ILE A 50 -5.32 -5.10 15.98
CA ILE A 50 -4.29 -5.16 17.02
C ILE A 50 -4.65 -4.15 18.12
N PRO A 51 -4.77 -4.56 19.40
CA PRO A 51 -5.00 -3.64 20.51
C PRO A 51 -3.90 -2.57 20.57
N ARG A 52 -4.28 -1.31 20.82
CA ARG A 52 -3.32 -0.18 20.79
C ARG A 52 -2.15 -0.34 21.76
N TRP A 53 -2.38 -0.93 22.93
CA TRP A 53 -1.30 -1.18 23.88
C TRP A 53 -0.26 -2.16 23.31
N LEU A 54 -0.66 -3.10 22.44
CA LEU A 54 0.28 -4.06 21.86
C LEU A 54 1.27 -3.39 20.88
N THR A 55 0.98 -2.17 20.40
CA THR A 55 1.89 -1.48 19.48
C THR A 55 3.20 -1.07 20.14
N TRP A 56 3.22 -0.82 21.46
CA TRP A 56 4.45 -0.48 22.18
C TRP A 56 5.43 -1.66 22.26
N LEU A 57 4.96 -2.91 22.09
CA LEU A 57 5.79 -4.10 22.17
C LEU A 57 6.55 -4.37 20.86
N GLY A 58 6.09 -3.78 19.75
CA GLY A 58 6.67 -4.02 18.42
C GLY A 58 7.75 -3.01 18.00
N GLY A 59 8.20 -2.16 18.92
CA GLY A 59 9.23 -1.14 18.67
C GLY A 59 8.88 -0.17 17.54
N ALA A 60 9.92 0.46 16.96
CA ALA A 60 9.79 1.50 15.94
C ALA A 60 9.00 1.05 14.69
N THR A 61 9.12 -0.23 14.30
CA THR A 61 8.42 -0.79 13.14
C THR A 61 6.90 -0.79 13.32
N LEU A 62 6.42 -1.24 14.47
CA LEU A 62 4.99 -1.29 14.74
C LEU A 62 4.42 0.10 15.05
N GLU A 63 5.23 0.99 15.61
CA GLU A 63 4.90 2.41 15.76
C GLU A 63 4.70 3.07 14.39
N LEU A 64 5.68 2.97 13.48
CA LEU A 64 5.58 3.48 12.10
C LEU A 64 4.36 2.92 11.38
N ALA A 65 4.14 1.61 11.45
CA ALA A 65 2.98 0.96 10.85
C ALA A 65 1.65 1.45 11.44
N SER A 66 1.64 1.98 12.68
CA SER A 66 0.43 2.44 13.38
C SER A 66 0.15 3.92 13.19
N ARG A 67 1.05 4.67 12.54
CA ARG A 67 0.80 6.07 12.20
C ARG A 67 -0.25 6.17 11.10
N SER A 68 -1.17 7.11 11.29
CA SER A 68 -2.11 7.54 10.26
C SER A 68 -1.65 8.91 9.77
N LEU A 69 -1.11 8.97 8.55
CA LEU A 69 -0.71 10.21 7.92
C LEU A 69 -1.82 10.66 6.97
N ARG A 70 -2.23 11.92 7.09
CA ARG A 70 -3.11 12.56 6.12
C ARG A 70 -2.22 13.22 5.08
N LEU A 71 -2.15 12.61 3.90
CA LEU A 71 -1.36 13.11 2.77
C LEU A 71 -2.30 13.57 1.66
N SER A 72 -1.86 14.55 0.87
CA SER A 72 -2.57 15.12 -0.26
C SER A 72 -1.61 15.56 -1.36
N ASN A 73 -1.75 14.94 -2.53
CA ASN A 73 -0.98 15.31 -3.72
C ASN A 73 -1.51 16.59 -4.42
N ALA A 74 -2.56 17.24 -3.89
CA ALA A 74 -3.28 18.32 -4.57
C ALA A 74 -2.36 19.47 -5.02
N ARG A 75 -1.36 19.82 -4.20
CA ARG A 75 -0.41 20.88 -4.52
C ARG A 75 0.47 20.51 -5.71
N LEU A 76 0.97 19.28 -5.77
CA LEU A 76 1.80 18.80 -6.88
C LEU A 76 0.99 18.71 -8.17
N ARG A 77 -0.23 18.18 -8.08
CA ARG A 77 -1.17 18.08 -9.21
C ARG A 77 -1.49 19.45 -9.80
N ALA A 78 -1.80 20.43 -8.94
CA ALA A 78 -2.10 21.78 -9.39
C ALA A 78 -0.89 22.46 -10.07
N ALA A 79 0.33 22.19 -9.59
CA ALA A 79 1.53 22.83 -10.10
C ALA A 79 2.10 22.18 -11.38
N SER A 80 1.91 20.87 -11.56
CA SER A 80 2.57 20.09 -12.64
C SER A 80 1.61 19.34 -13.56
N GLY A 81 0.35 19.18 -13.18
CA GLY A 81 -0.56 18.25 -13.84
C GLY A 81 -0.25 16.77 -13.59
N TRP A 82 0.74 16.45 -12.75
CA TRP A 82 1.10 15.08 -12.40
C TRP A 82 -0.10 14.32 -11.84
N ALA A 83 -0.18 13.02 -12.11
CA ALA A 83 -1.11 12.11 -11.47
C ALA A 83 -0.45 10.72 -11.40
N PRO A 84 -0.71 9.94 -10.34
CA PRO A 84 -0.23 8.57 -10.25
C PRO A 84 -0.94 7.70 -11.31
N ARG A 85 -0.24 6.70 -11.82
CA ARG A 85 -0.77 5.65 -12.70
C ARG A 85 -1.90 4.87 -12.01
N TRP A 86 -1.73 4.56 -10.73
CA TRP A 86 -2.74 3.90 -9.90
C TRP A 86 -3.31 4.90 -8.91
N ARG A 87 -4.59 5.25 -9.05
CA ARG A 87 -5.21 6.32 -8.25
C ARG A 87 -5.58 5.87 -6.84
N SER A 88 -5.50 4.56 -6.60
CA SER A 88 -5.84 3.94 -5.33
C SER A 88 -4.99 2.71 -5.06
N VAL A 89 -4.76 2.40 -3.78
CA VAL A 89 -4.20 1.10 -3.39
C VAL A 89 -5.08 -0.07 -3.84
N ARG A 90 -6.40 0.16 -3.97
CA ARG A 90 -7.37 -0.84 -4.46
C ARG A 90 -7.07 -1.28 -5.89
N GLU A 91 -6.43 -0.41 -6.69
CA GLU A 91 -6.04 -0.68 -8.07
C GLU A 91 -4.59 -1.18 -8.14
N GLY A 92 -3.67 -0.46 -7.49
CA GLY A 92 -2.23 -0.71 -7.65
C GLY A 92 -1.72 -1.94 -6.90
N LEU A 93 -2.30 -2.27 -5.75
CA LEU A 93 -1.80 -3.40 -4.94
C LEU A 93 -2.06 -4.76 -5.59
N PRO A 94 -3.28 -5.07 -6.08
CA PRO A 94 -3.51 -6.33 -6.81
C PRO A 94 -2.56 -6.52 -8.00
N GLU A 95 -2.30 -5.44 -8.75
CA GLU A 95 -1.38 -5.48 -9.88
C GLU A 95 0.06 -5.73 -9.43
N ALA A 96 0.53 -5.06 -8.37
CA ALA A 96 1.85 -5.32 -7.80
C ALA A 96 2.01 -6.77 -7.33
N VAL A 97 1.00 -7.34 -6.66
CA VAL A 97 0.99 -8.74 -6.22
C VAL A 97 1.04 -9.70 -7.41
N ARG A 98 0.26 -9.41 -8.47
CA ARG A 98 0.28 -10.18 -9.72
C ARG A 98 1.67 -10.18 -10.36
N GLN A 99 2.34 -9.03 -10.40
CA GLN A 99 3.69 -8.89 -10.95
C GLN A 99 4.76 -9.61 -10.12
N LEU A 100 4.58 -9.67 -8.79
CA LEU A 100 5.47 -10.43 -7.89
C LEU A 100 5.30 -11.95 -8.02
N GLY A 101 4.27 -12.44 -8.71
CA GLY A 101 4.01 -13.88 -8.87
C GLY A 101 3.59 -14.56 -7.56
N LEU A 102 3.10 -13.82 -6.57
CA LEU A 102 2.59 -14.39 -5.33
C LEU A 102 1.26 -15.11 -5.62
N ALA A 103 1.26 -16.44 -5.54
CA ALA A 103 0.05 -17.24 -5.64
C ALA A 103 -0.85 -17.00 -4.40
N PRO A 104 -2.18 -17.04 -4.55
CA PRO A 104 -3.09 -16.86 -3.43
C PRO A 104 -2.84 -17.93 -2.35
N ALA A 105 -2.62 -17.49 -1.11
CA ALA A 105 -2.14 -18.34 -0.01
C ALA A 105 -3.02 -19.60 0.25
N HIS A 106 -4.30 -19.56 -0.12
CA HIS A 106 -5.21 -20.71 -0.02
C HIS A 106 -4.87 -21.88 -0.96
N ALA A 107 -4.08 -21.67 -2.02
CA ALA A 107 -3.64 -22.74 -2.93
C ALA A 107 -2.56 -23.65 -2.31
N ALA A 108 -1.81 -23.17 -1.31
CA ALA A 108 -0.71 -23.91 -0.71
C ALA A 108 -1.15 -24.94 0.37
N SER A 109 -2.36 -24.80 0.91
CA SER A 109 -2.84 -25.64 2.02
C SER A 109 -3.41 -27.00 1.56
N GLY A 110 -3.81 -27.14 0.30
CA GLY A 110 -4.40 -28.37 -0.24
C GLY A 110 -3.40 -29.49 -0.58
N ALA A 111 -2.09 -29.19 -0.63
CA ALA A 111 -1.09 -30.13 -1.12
C ALA A 111 -0.41 -30.99 -0.02
N GLN A 112 -0.66 -30.73 1.27
CA GLN A 112 0.05 -31.42 2.37
C GLN A 112 -0.78 -32.47 3.13
N ILE A 113 -2.06 -32.69 2.78
CA ILE A 113 -2.90 -33.73 3.43
C ILE A 113 -3.13 -34.88 2.46
N ARG A 114 -2.06 -35.59 2.05
CA ARG A 114 -2.11 -36.95 1.47
C ARG A 114 -0.71 -37.58 1.46
N ALA A 115 -0.15 -37.83 2.63
CA ALA A 115 0.89 -38.83 2.83
C ALA A 115 0.95 -39.12 4.32
N HIS A 116 0.26 -40.20 4.75
CA HIS A 116 0.48 -41.02 5.95
C HIS A 116 -0.83 -41.80 6.19
N GLY A 117 -1.01 -42.83 5.36
CA GLY A 117 -1.84 -44.01 5.64
C GLY A 117 -0.91 -45.21 5.67
#